data_AF-A0AAW8M3K9-F1
#
_entry.id   AF-A0AAW8M3K9-F1
#
_cell.length_a   1.000
_cell.length_b   1.000
_cell.length_c   1.000
_cell.angle_alpha   90.00
_cell.angle_beta   90.00
_cell.angle_gamma   90.00
#
_symmetry.space_group_name_H-M   'P 1'
#
loop_
_entity.id
_entity.type
_entity.pdbx_description
1 polymer ?
#
loop_
_entity_poly.entity_id
_entity_poly.type
_entity_poly.pdbx_seq_one_letter_code
_entity_poly.pdbx_strand_id
1 'polypeptide(L)'
;MWRIGRLFSGVGAMVLVGAIVDQYHRGESVGEPLAGFIAIFAAWAFAEYKADHTVENIDSLHPHDVALGLRLRQLFDEPTKVFLREHSFGSPYLHTRLHGVRDVSYWEGSEYEFENSELDNLASEIVRLSDELYAKLAAYAGPIDRPPGYFAVPLDHERIQDRFGPETTERIREVNALARQIVQQLDRFEKTFRKLSPESYAPGGQALIMTA
;
A
#
# COMPACT_ATOMS: atom_id res chain seq x y z
N MET A 1 24.45 -11.55 -20.56
CA MET A 1 25.06 -12.90 -20.60
C MET A 1 24.61 -13.82 -19.47
N TRP A 2 24.35 -13.32 -18.24
CA TRP A 2 23.93 -14.15 -17.08
C TRP A 2 22.63 -14.96 -17.28
N ARG A 3 21.61 -14.38 -17.94
CA ARG A 3 20.33 -15.06 -18.21
C ARG A 3 20.45 -16.32 -19.08
N ILE A 4 21.41 -16.32 -20.01
CA ILE A 4 21.66 -17.46 -20.90
C ILE A 4 22.28 -18.63 -20.11
N GLY A 5 23.16 -18.34 -19.14
CA GLY A 5 23.74 -19.35 -18.26
C GLY A 5 22.72 -20.09 -17.38
N ARG A 6 21.66 -19.41 -16.91
CA ARG A 6 20.57 -20.02 -16.11
C ARG A 6 19.75 -21.04 -16.90
N LEU A 7 19.48 -20.76 -18.17
CA LEU A 7 18.74 -21.68 -19.04
C LEU A 7 19.56 -22.94 -19.35
N PHE A 8 20.86 -22.78 -19.66
CA PHE A 8 21.71 -23.92 -19.98
C PHE A 8 22.00 -24.82 -18.77
N SER A 9 22.12 -24.28 -17.56
CA SER A 9 22.31 -25.10 -16.35
C SER A 9 21.04 -25.86 -15.94
N GLY A 10 19.85 -25.25 -16.09
CA GLY A 10 18.58 -25.94 -15.86
C GLY A 10 18.35 -27.10 -16.84
N VAL A 11 18.60 -26.87 -18.14
CA VAL A 11 18.50 -27.92 -19.17
C VAL A 11 19.56 -29.01 -18.94
N GLY A 12 20.79 -28.65 -18.58
CA GLY A 12 21.86 -29.61 -18.26
C GLY A 12 21.53 -30.52 -17.08
N ALA A 13 20.90 -29.99 -16.02
CA ALA A 13 20.44 -30.79 -14.88
C ALA A 13 19.38 -31.83 -15.30
N MET A 14 18.44 -31.47 -16.19
CA MET A 14 17.42 -32.39 -16.70
C MET A 14 18.03 -33.52 -17.56
N VAL A 15 19.03 -33.21 -18.39
CA VAL A 15 19.73 -34.22 -19.20
C VAL A 15 20.50 -35.21 -18.33
N LEU A 16 21.15 -34.74 -17.26
CA LEU A 16 21.88 -35.60 -16.34
C LEU A 16 20.95 -36.53 -15.53
N VAL A 17 19.75 -36.07 -15.16
CA VAL A 17 18.74 -36.94 -14.55
C VAL A 17 18.35 -38.09 -15.49
N GLY A 18 18.20 -37.81 -16.79
CA GLY A 18 17.95 -38.85 -17.79
C GLY A 18 19.08 -39.88 -17.88
N ALA A 19 20.34 -39.42 -17.84
CA ALA A 19 21.51 -40.30 -17.86
C ALA A 19 21.64 -41.16 -16.59
N ILE A 20 21.31 -40.61 -15.42
CA ILE A 20 21.27 -41.32 -14.13
C ILE A 20 20.26 -42.49 -14.20
N VAL A 21 19.07 -42.23 -14.73
CA VAL A 21 18.00 -43.23 -14.83
C VAL A 21 18.36 -44.34 -15.83
N ASP A 22 18.94 -44.00 -16.98
CA ASP A 22 19.37 -44.98 -17.99
C ASP A 22 20.51 -45.87 -17.45
N GLN A 23 21.52 -45.30 -16.80
CA GLN A 23 22.61 -46.09 -16.18
C GLN A 23 22.13 -46.98 -15.04
N TYR A 24 21.19 -46.49 -14.22
CA TYR A 24 20.57 -47.29 -13.16
C TYR A 24 19.85 -48.52 -13.74
N HIS A 25 19.10 -48.35 -14.83
CA HIS A 25 18.42 -49.46 -15.50
C HIS A 25 19.38 -50.46 -16.17
N ARG A 26 20.58 -50.01 -16.57
CA ARG A 26 21.63 -50.87 -17.14
C ARG A 26 22.49 -51.58 -16.08
N GLY A 27 22.31 -51.26 -14.80
CA GLY A 27 23.11 -51.81 -13.70
C GLY A 27 24.55 -51.28 -13.66
N GLU A 28 24.80 -50.13 -14.31
CA GLU A 28 26.10 -49.46 -14.34
C GLU A 28 26.28 -48.53 -13.12
N SER A 29 27.52 -48.12 -12.84
CA SER A 29 27.80 -47.24 -11.71
C SER A 29 27.30 -45.81 -11.96
N VAL A 30 26.31 -45.38 -11.19
CA VAL A 30 25.64 -44.07 -11.33
C VAL A 30 26.45 -42.91 -10.72
N GLY A 31 27.67 -43.17 -10.23
CA GLY A 31 28.46 -42.20 -9.45
C GLY A 31 28.86 -40.96 -10.25
N GLU A 32 29.31 -41.13 -11.49
CA GLU A 32 29.75 -40.03 -12.36
C GLU A 32 28.63 -39.06 -12.75
N PRO A 33 27.46 -39.51 -13.27
CA PRO A 33 26.40 -38.56 -13.62
C PRO A 33 25.73 -37.93 -12.39
N LEU A 34 25.72 -38.61 -11.24
CA LEU A 34 25.24 -38.03 -9.98
C LEU A 34 26.14 -36.89 -9.50
N ALA A 35 27.46 -37.06 -9.54
CA ALA A 35 28.40 -35.99 -9.20
C ALA A 35 28.26 -34.79 -10.15
N GLY A 36 28.08 -35.04 -11.45
CA GLY A 36 27.79 -34.00 -12.44
C GLY A 36 26.49 -33.26 -12.14
N PHE A 37 25.42 -33.98 -11.77
CA PHE A 37 24.13 -33.37 -11.42
C PHE A 37 24.27 -32.46 -10.19
N ILE A 38 24.92 -32.94 -9.13
CA ILE A 38 25.13 -32.15 -7.90
C ILE A 38 25.90 -30.86 -8.21
N ALA A 39 26.96 -30.93 -9.03
CA ALA A 39 27.75 -29.75 -9.37
C ALA A 39 26.95 -28.72 -10.20
N ILE A 40 26.20 -29.17 -11.21
CA ILE A 40 25.36 -28.28 -12.04
C ILE A 40 24.21 -27.70 -11.24
N PHE A 41 23.55 -28.51 -10.42
CA PHE A 41 22.47 -28.07 -9.55
C PHE A 41 22.97 -27.06 -8.52
N ALA A 42 24.12 -27.30 -7.87
CA ALA A 42 24.72 -26.36 -6.93
C ALA A 42 25.09 -25.03 -7.61
N ALA A 43 25.64 -25.09 -8.83
CA ALA A 43 25.95 -23.89 -9.61
C ALA A 43 24.68 -23.11 -10.00
N TRP A 44 23.61 -23.80 -10.41
CA TRP A 44 22.31 -23.19 -10.68
C TRP A 44 21.70 -22.58 -9.42
N ALA A 45 21.64 -23.33 -8.32
CA ALA A 45 21.09 -22.87 -7.04
C ALA A 45 21.86 -21.67 -6.47
N PHE A 46 23.19 -21.66 -6.61
CA PHE A 46 24.01 -20.51 -6.23
C PHE A 46 23.77 -19.29 -7.12
N ALA A 47 23.58 -19.50 -8.44
CA ALA A 47 23.22 -18.42 -9.36
C ALA A 47 21.83 -17.86 -9.09
N GLU A 48 20.88 -18.71 -8.66
CA GLU A 48 19.53 -18.33 -8.24
C GLU A 48 19.57 -17.53 -6.94
N TYR A 49 20.27 -18.04 -5.93
CA TYR A 49 20.49 -17.38 -4.64
C TYR A 49 21.13 -15.99 -4.82
N LYS A 50 22.13 -15.85 -5.71
CA LYS A 50 22.71 -14.54 -6.03
C LYS A 50 21.78 -13.64 -6.83
N ALA A 51 20.90 -14.18 -7.66
CA ALA A 51 19.93 -13.38 -8.40
C ALA A 51 18.84 -12.81 -7.49
N ASP A 52 18.40 -13.57 -6.47
CA ASP A 52 17.49 -13.07 -5.42
C ASP A 52 18.17 -12.05 -4.49
N HIS A 53 19.50 -12.08 -4.40
CA HIS A 53 20.31 -11.10 -3.67
C HIS A 53 20.89 -9.97 -4.52
N THR A 54 20.51 -9.85 -5.79
CA THR A 54 20.32 -8.52 -6.37
C THR A 54 19.10 -7.93 -5.69
N VAL A 55 19.30 -7.55 -4.42
CA VAL A 55 18.64 -6.40 -3.82
C VAL A 55 18.75 -5.36 -4.92
N GLU A 56 17.65 -5.10 -5.63
CA GLU A 56 17.45 -3.80 -6.25
C GLU A 56 18.02 -2.85 -5.21
N ASN A 57 19.08 -2.11 -5.56
CA ASN A 57 19.42 -0.93 -4.80
C ASN A 57 18.06 -0.33 -4.46
N ILE A 58 17.76 -0.17 -3.17
CA ILE A 58 16.64 0.65 -2.76
C ILE A 58 16.99 1.96 -3.44
N ASP A 59 16.42 2.17 -4.64
CA ASP A 59 16.60 3.38 -5.41
C ASP A 59 16.19 4.41 -4.39
N SER A 60 17.17 5.18 -3.93
CA SER A 60 16.96 6.17 -2.90
C SER A 60 15.71 6.92 -3.33
N LEU A 61 14.63 6.78 -2.56
CA LEU A 61 13.31 7.21 -2.98
C LEU A 61 13.44 8.64 -3.50
N HIS A 62 12.86 8.95 -4.66
CA HIS A 62 13.08 10.26 -5.27
C HIS A 62 12.72 11.35 -4.24
N PRO A 63 13.51 12.44 -4.09
CA PRO A 63 13.24 13.44 -3.06
C PRO A 63 11.81 14.01 -3.11
N HIS A 64 11.21 14.04 -4.30
CA HIS A 64 9.80 14.37 -4.50
C HIS A 64 8.85 13.41 -3.79
N ASP A 65 9.01 12.10 -4.00
CA ASP A 65 8.21 11.05 -3.35
C ASP A 65 8.34 11.11 -1.82
N VAL A 66 9.53 11.43 -1.31
CA VAL A 66 9.75 11.63 0.13
C VAL A 66 8.94 12.83 0.63
N ALA A 67 9.03 13.97 -0.06
CA ALA A 67 8.29 15.17 0.31
C ALA A 67 6.77 14.96 0.25
N LEU A 68 6.27 14.32 -0.80
CA LEU A 68 4.85 13.99 -0.95
C LEU A 68 4.39 12.98 0.10
N GLY A 69 5.15 11.93 0.37
CA GLY A 69 4.84 10.96 1.42
C GLY A 69 4.77 11.60 2.80
N LEU A 70 5.67 12.54 3.11
CA LEU A 70 5.62 13.32 4.34
C LEU A 70 4.41 14.27 4.38
N ARG A 71 4.07 14.91 3.26
CA ARG A 71 2.88 15.77 3.15
C ARG A 71 1.59 14.96 3.39
N LEU A 72 1.48 13.77 2.80
CA LEU A 72 0.33 12.89 2.99
C LEU A 72 0.18 12.49 4.47
N ARG A 73 1.29 12.15 5.14
CA ARG A 73 1.31 11.84 6.58
C ARG A 73 0.92 13.02 7.47
N GLN A 74 1.24 14.25 7.07
CA GLN A 74 0.83 15.45 7.80
C GLN A 74 -0.67 15.71 7.67
N LEU A 75 -1.26 15.46 6.49
CA LEU A 75 -2.70 15.58 6.27
C LEU A 75 -3.49 14.51 7.02
N PHE A 76 -2.94 13.30 7.13
CA PHE A 76 -3.52 12.18 7.87
C PHE A 76 -2.72 11.85 9.13
N ASP A 77 -2.74 12.79 10.08
CA ASP A 77 -2.17 12.56 11.40
C ASP A 77 -2.90 11.42 12.16
N GLU A 78 -2.29 10.92 13.23
CA GLU A 78 -2.86 9.82 14.01
C GLU A 78 -4.29 10.12 14.53
N PRO A 79 -4.59 11.32 15.06
CA PRO A 79 -5.96 11.71 15.38
C PRO A 79 -6.95 11.58 14.22
N THR A 80 -6.58 11.98 13.01
CA THR A 80 -7.44 11.87 11.82
C THR A 80 -7.65 10.40 11.44
N LYS A 81 -6.60 9.59 11.48
CA LYS A 81 -6.71 8.14 11.23
C LYS A 81 -7.61 7.43 12.24
N VAL A 82 -7.48 7.77 13.54
CA VAL A 82 -8.36 7.25 14.60
C VAL A 82 -9.81 7.66 14.34
N PHE A 83 -10.05 8.93 14.00
CA PHE A 83 -11.38 9.41 13.67
C PHE A 83 -12.00 8.62 12.50
N LEU A 84 -11.30 8.47 11.38
CA LEU A 84 -11.81 7.73 10.22
C LEU A 84 -12.02 6.23 10.50
N ARG A 85 -11.26 5.66 11.44
CA ARG A 85 -11.35 4.24 11.81
C ARG A 85 -12.53 3.96 12.75
N GLU A 86 -12.71 4.81 13.75
CA GLU A 86 -13.57 4.55 14.91
C GLU A 86 -14.88 5.34 14.91
N HIS A 87 -14.91 6.52 14.28
CA HIS A 87 -16.10 7.37 14.25
C HIS A 87 -17.19 6.78 13.36
N SER A 88 -18.45 6.89 13.80
CA SER A 88 -19.61 6.60 12.96
C SER A 88 -20.20 7.90 12.46
N PHE A 89 -20.34 8.05 11.14
CA PHE A 89 -20.99 9.22 10.52
C PHE A 89 -22.50 9.33 10.79
N GLY A 90 -23.08 8.32 11.48
CA GLY A 90 -24.40 8.43 12.10
C GLY A 90 -24.43 9.37 13.31
N SER A 91 -23.27 9.61 13.94
CA SER A 91 -23.10 10.53 15.05
C SER A 91 -22.57 11.89 14.58
N PRO A 92 -22.91 12.99 15.26
CA PRO A 92 -22.37 14.31 14.98
C PRO A 92 -20.84 14.34 14.96
N TYR A 93 -20.27 15.01 13.96
CA TYR A 93 -18.84 15.27 13.86
C TYR A 93 -18.56 16.70 13.42
N LEU A 94 -17.39 17.21 13.79
CA LEU A 94 -16.95 18.54 13.38
C LEU A 94 -16.39 18.47 11.95
N HIS A 95 -16.86 19.34 11.05
CA HIS A 95 -16.43 19.31 9.63
C HIS A 95 -14.91 19.43 9.46
N THR A 96 -14.23 20.15 10.36
CA THR A 96 -12.77 20.33 10.30
C THR A 96 -11.98 19.04 10.46
N ARG A 97 -12.57 17.97 11.01
CA ARG A 97 -11.95 16.65 11.11
C ARG A 97 -11.73 15.98 9.75
N LEU A 98 -12.38 16.48 8.70
CA LEU A 98 -12.28 15.95 7.34
C LEU A 98 -11.44 16.84 6.42
N HIS A 99 -10.78 17.89 6.94
CA HIS A 99 -9.96 18.76 6.09
C HIS A 99 -8.85 17.98 5.38
N GLY A 100 -8.18 17.03 6.04
CA GLY A 100 -7.18 16.18 5.39
C GLY A 100 -7.76 15.36 4.22
N VAL A 101 -8.95 14.77 4.39
CA VAL A 101 -9.65 14.02 3.34
C VAL A 101 -9.97 14.94 2.16
N ARG A 102 -10.54 16.11 2.43
CA ARG A 102 -10.90 17.10 1.40
C ARG A 102 -9.66 17.63 0.66
N ASP A 103 -8.59 17.93 1.39
CA ASP A 103 -7.40 18.51 0.80
C ASP A 103 -6.70 17.47 -0.10
N VAL A 104 -6.79 16.18 0.24
CA VAL A 104 -6.29 15.07 -0.60
C VAL A 104 -7.22 14.76 -1.77
N SER A 105 -8.53 14.95 -1.67
CA SER A 105 -9.41 14.80 -2.83
C SER A 105 -9.13 15.80 -3.95
N TYR A 106 -8.43 16.90 -3.65
CA TYR A 106 -7.97 17.88 -4.66
C TYR A 106 -6.57 17.63 -5.20
N TRP A 107 -5.96 16.48 -4.88
CA TRP A 107 -4.66 16.10 -5.45
C TRP A 107 -4.86 15.63 -6.89
N GLU A 108 -4.80 16.58 -7.81
CA GLU A 108 -4.85 16.37 -9.25
C GLU A 108 -3.59 16.97 -9.89
N GLY A 109 -3.00 16.27 -10.85
CA GLY A 109 -1.85 16.76 -11.62
C GLY A 109 -0.52 16.08 -11.28
N SER A 110 0.47 16.32 -12.15
CA SER A 110 1.79 15.68 -12.11
C SER A 110 2.60 16.01 -10.85
N GLU A 111 2.27 17.07 -10.13
CA GLU A 111 2.94 17.45 -8.88
C GLU A 111 2.57 16.58 -7.66
N TYR A 112 1.58 15.69 -7.83
CA TYR A 112 1.13 14.73 -6.82
C TYR A 112 1.41 13.27 -7.22
N GLU A 113 2.04 13.06 -8.38
CA GLU A 113 2.41 11.73 -8.88
C GLU A 113 3.71 11.27 -8.21
N PHE A 114 3.73 10.03 -7.74
CA PHE A 114 4.96 9.42 -7.21
C PHE A 114 5.74 8.77 -8.36
N GLU A 115 7.06 8.94 -8.39
CA GLU A 115 7.90 8.22 -9.34
C GLU A 115 7.91 6.71 -9.05
N ASN A 116 7.86 6.35 -7.77
CA ASN A 116 7.67 4.98 -7.36
C ASN A 116 6.22 4.52 -7.64
N SER A 117 6.07 3.61 -8.61
CA SER A 117 4.76 3.10 -9.02
C SER A 117 3.96 2.43 -7.90
N GLU A 118 4.60 1.83 -6.90
CA GLU A 118 3.88 1.21 -5.78
C GLU A 118 3.24 2.28 -4.88
N LEU A 119 4.01 3.33 -4.56
CA LEU A 119 3.51 4.47 -3.80
C LEU A 119 2.45 5.25 -4.58
N ASP A 120 2.65 5.43 -5.88
CA ASP A 120 1.72 6.15 -6.75
C ASP A 120 0.34 5.49 -6.80
N ASN A 121 0.30 4.16 -7.00
CA ASN A 121 -0.94 3.39 -6.99
C ASN A 121 -1.66 3.48 -5.65
N LEU A 122 -0.92 3.42 -4.53
CA LEU A 122 -1.50 3.53 -3.20
C LEU A 122 -2.04 4.95 -2.93
N ALA A 123 -1.29 5.99 -3.31
CA ALA A 123 -1.70 7.38 -3.16
C ALA A 123 -2.92 7.71 -4.02
N SER A 124 -2.92 7.29 -5.29
CA SER A 124 -4.05 7.44 -6.21
C SER A 124 -5.33 6.80 -5.67
N GLU A 125 -5.23 5.62 -5.07
CA GLU A 125 -6.39 4.97 -4.44
C GLU A 125 -6.88 5.72 -3.20
N ILE A 126 -5.98 6.31 -2.41
CA ILE A 126 -6.35 7.18 -1.28
C ILE A 126 -7.08 8.43 -1.78
N VAL A 127 -6.60 9.07 -2.85
CA VAL A 127 -7.25 10.23 -3.48
C VAL A 127 -8.65 9.86 -3.97
N ARG A 128 -8.76 8.76 -4.74
CA ARG A 128 -10.04 8.26 -5.25
C ARG A 128 -11.05 8.00 -4.14
N LEU A 129 -10.64 7.30 -3.08
CA LEU A 129 -11.50 7.01 -1.93
C LEU A 129 -11.86 8.29 -1.14
N SER A 130 -10.94 9.25 -1.06
CA SER A 130 -11.19 10.53 -0.38
C SER A 130 -12.21 11.38 -1.13
N ASP A 131 -12.09 11.45 -2.46
CA ASP A 131 -13.07 12.11 -3.32
C ASP A 131 -14.45 11.45 -3.20
N GLU A 132 -14.51 10.11 -3.30
CA GLU A 132 -15.77 9.37 -3.16
C GLU A 132 -16.42 9.59 -1.79
N LEU A 133 -15.63 9.57 -0.71
CA LEU A 133 -16.11 9.85 0.64
C LEU A 133 -16.67 11.28 0.71
N TYR A 134 -15.93 12.27 0.20
CA TYR A 134 -16.33 13.67 0.27
C TYR A 134 -17.59 13.95 -0.56
N ALA A 135 -17.69 13.40 -1.76
CA ALA A 135 -18.87 13.49 -2.62
C ALA A 135 -20.12 12.90 -1.93
N LYS A 136 -20.00 11.73 -1.30
CA LYS A 136 -21.10 11.12 -0.55
C LYS A 136 -21.48 11.92 0.69
N LEU A 137 -20.51 12.45 1.43
CA LEU A 137 -20.80 13.32 2.57
C LEU A 137 -21.49 14.61 2.14
N ALA A 138 -21.11 15.22 1.02
CA ALA A 138 -21.79 16.39 0.48
C ALA A 138 -23.25 16.08 0.07
N ALA A 139 -23.52 14.84 -0.36
CA ALA A 139 -24.88 14.41 -0.73
C ALA A 139 -25.73 13.98 0.47
N TYR A 140 -25.12 13.33 1.46
CA TYR A 140 -25.85 12.65 2.54
C TYR A 140 -25.87 13.43 3.85
N ALA A 141 -24.81 14.19 4.15
CA ALA A 141 -24.67 14.86 5.43
C ALA A 141 -25.21 16.29 5.39
N GLY A 142 -25.85 16.70 6.48
CA GLY A 142 -26.34 18.06 6.68
C GLY A 142 -25.70 18.71 7.90
N PRO A 143 -25.68 20.05 7.97
CA PRO A 143 -25.32 20.76 9.18
C PRO A 143 -26.34 20.46 10.28
N ILE A 144 -25.86 20.42 11.51
CA ILE A 144 -26.67 20.27 12.72
C ILE A 144 -26.89 21.65 13.34
N ASP A 145 -28.12 21.95 13.75
CA ASP A 145 -28.47 23.27 14.30
C ASP A 145 -27.65 23.65 15.55
N ARG A 146 -27.34 22.67 16.41
CA ARG A 146 -26.53 22.85 17.62
C ARG A 146 -25.69 21.62 17.98
N PRO A 147 -24.38 21.73 18.23
CA PRO A 147 -23.53 22.93 18.12
C PRO A 147 -23.16 23.31 16.66
N PRO A 148 -22.85 24.59 16.36
CA PRO A 148 -22.51 25.03 15.01
C PRO A 148 -21.22 24.39 14.48
N GLY A 149 -21.17 24.16 13.16
CA GLY A 149 -20.02 23.54 12.48
C GLY A 149 -19.98 22.01 12.57
N TYR A 150 -21.00 21.41 13.19
CA TYR A 150 -21.17 19.96 13.22
C TYR A 150 -22.07 19.49 12.09
N PHE A 151 -21.77 18.29 11.61
CA PHE A 151 -22.49 17.60 10.54
C PHE A 151 -22.84 16.20 11.00
N ALA A 152 -23.89 15.63 10.43
CA ALA A 152 -24.22 14.22 10.55
C ALA A 152 -24.91 13.74 9.27
N VAL A 153 -24.82 12.44 9.00
CA VAL A 153 -25.57 11.81 7.90
C VAL A 153 -27.08 11.77 8.21
N PRO A 154 -27.52 11.36 9.41
CA PRO A 154 -28.90 11.61 9.83
C PRO A 154 -29.18 13.10 9.93
N LEU A 155 -30.19 13.55 9.19
CA LEU A 155 -30.66 14.93 9.26
C LEU A 155 -31.42 15.17 10.56
N ASP A 156 -31.53 16.42 10.99
CA ASP A 156 -32.06 16.76 12.31
C ASP A 156 -33.49 16.22 12.55
N HIS A 157 -34.33 16.13 11.51
CA HIS A 157 -35.67 15.55 11.63
C HIS A 157 -35.68 14.05 11.97
N GLU A 158 -34.73 13.27 11.44
CA GLU A 158 -34.60 11.83 11.76
C GLU A 158 -33.99 11.64 13.15
N ARG A 159 -33.05 12.52 13.53
CA ARG A 159 -32.39 12.50 14.83
C ARG A 159 -33.34 12.82 15.98
N ILE A 160 -34.24 13.79 15.80
CA ILE A 160 -35.27 14.14 16.81
C ILE A 160 -36.18 12.94 17.09
N GLN A 161 -36.44 12.11 16.09
CA GLN A 161 -37.31 10.94 16.21
C GLN A 161 -36.58 9.68 16.72
N ASP A 162 -35.25 9.74 16.86
CA ASP A 162 -34.36 8.60 17.18
C ASP A 162 -34.68 7.35 16.35
N ARG A 163 -35.07 7.56 15.09
CA ARG A 163 -35.46 6.52 14.14
C ARG A 163 -34.86 6.83 12.79
N PHE A 164 -33.87 6.02 12.41
CA PHE A 164 -33.26 6.09 11.10
C PHE A 164 -34.04 5.20 10.12
N GLY A 165 -34.35 5.75 8.95
CA GLY A 165 -34.84 4.92 7.85
C GLY A 165 -33.81 3.87 7.43
N PRO A 166 -34.25 2.80 6.74
CA PRO A 166 -33.33 1.83 6.15
C PRO A 166 -32.35 2.49 5.18
N GLU A 167 -32.78 3.53 4.46
CA GLU A 167 -31.93 4.30 3.54
C GLU A 167 -30.81 5.05 4.28
N THR A 168 -31.12 5.77 5.35
CA THR A 168 -30.13 6.49 6.18
C THR A 168 -29.14 5.53 6.82
N THR A 169 -29.61 4.36 7.26
CA THR A 169 -28.74 3.31 7.79
C THR A 169 -27.73 2.82 6.75
N GLU A 170 -28.17 2.65 5.50
CA GLU A 170 -27.29 2.23 4.41
C GLU A 170 -26.28 3.33 4.05
N ARG A 171 -26.70 4.59 3.98
CA ARG A 171 -25.81 5.75 3.76
C ARG A 171 -24.71 5.83 4.84
N ILE A 172 -25.06 5.66 6.11
CA ILE A 172 -24.09 5.61 7.21
C ILE A 172 -23.11 4.46 7.02
N ARG A 173 -23.62 3.27 6.68
CA ARG A 173 -22.78 2.08 6.44
C ARG A 173 -21.78 2.33 5.32
N GLU A 174 -22.24 2.89 4.20
CA GLU A 174 -21.42 3.19 3.02
C GLU A 174 -20.28 4.17 3.35
N VAL A 175 -20.61 5.32 3.96
CA VAL A 175 -19.64 6.34 4.36
C VAL A 175 -18.64 5.80 5.40
N ASN A 176 -19.11 5.06 6.41
CA ASN A 176 -18.24 4.42 7.39
C ASN A 176 -17.29 3.39 6.73
N ALA A 177 -17.77 2.66 5.71
CA ALA A 177 -16.95 1.69 4.99
C ALA A 177 -15.83 2.39 4.20
N LEU A 178 -16.14 3.48 3.50
CA LEU A 178 -15.14 4.28 2.78
C LEU A 178 -14.08 4.85 3.72
N ALA A 179 -14.47 5.44 4.85
CA ALA A 179 -13.52 5.97 5.83
C ALA A 179 -12.54 4.89 6.34
N ARG A 180 -13.03 3.68 6.59
CA ARG A 180 -12.18 2.54 6.98
C ARG A 180 -11.27 2.08 5.84
N GLN A 181 -11.75 2.09 4.60
CA GLN A 181 -10.92 1.74 3.43
C GLN A 181 -9.79 2.75 3.24
N ILE A 182 -10.05 4.05 3.41
CA ILE A 182 -9.01 5.09 3.38
C ILE A 182 -7.92 4.77 4.41
N VAL A 183 -8.29 4.47 5.65
CA VAL A 183 -7.32 4.12 6.70
C VAL A 183 -6.52 2.86 6.35
N GLN A 184 -7.15 1.85 5.76
CA GLN A 184 -6.43 0.64 5.32
C GLN A 184 -5.39 0.94 4.23
N GLN A 185 -5.72 1.83 3.29
CA GLN A 185 -4.78 2.24 2.25
C GLN A 185 -3.67 3.13 2.82
N LEU A 186 -3.98 4.03 3.74
CA LEU A 186 -2.97 4.81 4.47
C LEU A 186 -2.00 3.91 5.24
N ASP A 187 -2.49 2.87 5.93
CA ASP A 187 -1.65 1.92 6.65
C ASP A 187 -0.75 1.10 5.70
N ARG A 188 -1.23 0.78 4.48
CA ARG A 188 -0.43 0.13 3.44
C ARG A 188 0.63 1.09 2.88
N PHE A 189 0.24 2.31 2.57
CA PHE A 189 1.13 3.38 2.13
C PHE A 189 2.24 3.60 3.15
N GLU A 190 1.91 3.76 4.44
CA GLU A 190 2.93 3.97 5.49
C GLU A 190 3.89 2.78 5.62
N LYS A 191 3.41 1.54 5.44
CA LYS A 191 4.28 0.35 5.48
C LYS A 191 5.25 0.34 4.30
N THR A 192 4.75 0.59 3.09
CA THR A 192 5.58 0.65 1.87
C THR A 192 6.55 1.83 1.95
N PHE A 193 6.08 3.02 2.31
CA PHE A 193 6.90 4.22 2.46
C PHE A 193 8.01 4.05 3.51
N ARG A 194 7.72 3.42 4.66
CA ARG A 194 8.75 3.11 5.68
C ARG A 194 9.79 2.11 5.19
N LYS A 195 9.38 1.14 4.37
CA LYS A 195 10.30 0.15 3.79
C LYS A 195 11.25 0.80 2.79
N LEU A 196 10.76 1.76 2.01
CA LEU A 196 11.53 2.43 0.96
C LEU A 196 12.34 3.64 1.47
N SER A 197 11.87 4.35 2.50
CA SER A 197 12.54 5.49 3.11
C SER A 197 12.62 5.36 4.65
N PRO A 198 13.44 4.44 5.17
CA PRO A 198 13.61 4.28 6.62
C PRO A 198 14.24 5.52 7.30
N GLU A 199 15.08 6.28 6.60
CA GLU A 199 15.72 7.50 7.07
C GLU A 199 14.72 8.61 7.42
N SER A 200 13.58 8.67 6.72
CA SER A 200 12.48 9.59 7.03
C SER A 200 11.80 9.30 8.38
N TYR A 201 12.10 8.13 8.98
CA TYR A 201 11.59 7.70 10.29
C TYR A 201 12.68 7.65 11.37
N ALA A 202 13.95 7.89 11.04
CA ALA A 202 15.02 7.90 12.01
C ALA A 202 14.95 9.14 12.92
N PRO A 203 15.27 9.03 14.23
CA PRO A 203 15.34 10.17 15.14
C PRO A 203 16.50 11.09 14.71
N GLY A 204 16.19 12.08 13.88
CA GLY A 204 17.16 12.99 13.25
C GLY A 204 16.88 13.29 11.77
N GLY A 205 16.12 12.44 11.06
CA GLY A 205 15.84 12.60 9.62
C GLY A 205 14.92 13.78 9.29
N GLN A 206 14.00 14.15 10.19
CA GLN A 206 13.12 15.30 9.99
C GLN A 206 13.84 16.66 10.01
N ALA A 207 15.01 16.75 10.65
CA ALA A 207 15.75 18.02 10.73
C ALA A 207 16.54 18.35 9.45
N LEU A 208 16.87 17.34 8.64
CA LEU A 208 17.71 17.49 7.45
C LEU A 208 16.91 17.81 6.19
N ILE A 209 15.62 17.46 6.14
CA ILE A 209 14.75 17.68 4.96
C ILE A 209 14.08 19.08 4.99
N MET A 210 13.98 19.74 6.15
CA MET A 210 13.44 21.11 6.25
C MET A 210 14.47 22.22 5.92
N THR A 211 15.71 21.86 5.53
CA THR A 211 16.78 22.84 5.24
C THR A 211 17.33 22.77 3.81
N ALA A 212 16.76 21.92 2.95
CA ALA A 212 17.07 21.85 1.51
C ALA A 212 15.87 22.31 0.69
#